data_AF-A0A1M5XHE6-F1
#
_entry.id   AF-A0A1M5XHE6-F1
#
_cell.length_a   1.000
_cell.length_b   1.000
_cell.length_c   1.000
_cell.angle_alpha   90.00
_cell.angle_beta   90.00
_cell.angle_gamma   90.00
#
_symmetry.space_group_name_H-M   'P 1'
#
loop_
_entity.id
_entity.type
_entity.pdbx_description
1 polymer ?
#
loop_
_entity_poly.entity_id
_entity_poly.type
_entity_poly.pdbx_seq_one_letter_code
_entity_poly.pdbx_strand_id
1 'polypeptide(L)' 'MSCSSIKHRFDQLQASGGIDFNAAVSLYNELKGSLDAHRLELSELQQTGDSAQLSHLQQHIKDGEDMLSSLQKMSLH' A
#
# COMPACT_ATOMS: atom_id res chain seq x y z
N MET A 1 9.50 0.74 3.91
CA MET A 1 9.15 1.77 2.90
C MET A 1 7.74 2.25 3.22
N SER A 2 7.43 3.54 3.05
CA SER A 2 6.07 4.05 3.24
C SER A 2 5.18 3.70 2.04
N CYS A 3 3.86 3.55 2.24
CA CYS A 3 2.90 3.34 1.15
C CYS A 3 3.06 4.39 0.03
N SER A 4 3.40 5.64 0.38
CA SER A 4 3.64 6.73 -0.59
C SER A 4 4.82 6.46 -1.52
N SER A 5 5.93 5.90 -1.00
CA SER A 5 7.09 5.55 -1.82
C SER A 5 6.81 4.36 -2.76
N ILE A 6 6.03 3.39 -2.30
CA ILE A 6 5.60 2.22 -3.08
C ILE A 6 4.65 2.68 -4.20
N LYS A 7 3.73 3.58 -3.90
CA LYS A 7 2.83 4.19 -4.88
C LYS A 7 3.60 4.96 -5.96
N HIS A 8 4.55 5.81 -5.58
CA HIS A 8 5.37 6.55 -6.54
C HIS A 8 6.12 5.61 -7.50
N ARG A 9 6.68 4.52 -6.96
CA ARG A 9 7.36 3.49 -7.77
C ARG A 9 6.39 2.79 -8.74
N PHE A 10 5.17 2.48 -8.30
CA PHE A 10 4.13 1.92 -9.17
C PHE A 10 3.72 2.88 -10.29
N ASP A 11 3.48 4.16 -9.97
CA ASP A 11 3.13 5.18 -10.95
C ASP A 11 4.24 5.35 -12.01
N GLN A 12 5.50 5.34 -11.58
CA GLN A 12 6.66 5.37 -12.49
C GLN A 12 6.73 4.17 -13.42
N LEU A 13 6.50 2.96 -12.90
CA LEU A 13 6.54 1.74 -13.70
C LEU A 13 5.36 1.65 -14.68
N GLN A 14 4.17 2.12 -14.29
CA GLN A 14 3.06 2.27 -15.23
C GLN A 14 3.42 3.24 -16.37
N ALA A 15 4.01 4.38 -16.03
CA ALA A 15 4.40 5.38 -17.02
C ALA A 15 5.50 4.91 -17.99
N SER A 16 6.37 3.98 -17.56
CA SER A 16 7.49 3.47 -18.36
C SER A 16 7.13 2.35 -19.36
N GLY A 17 5.85 2.04 -19.55
CA GLY A 17 5.40 1.03 -20.52
C GLY A 17 4.89 -0.27 -19.92
N GLY A 18 4.63 -0.30 -18.62
CA GLY A 18 4.03 -1.44 -17.92
C GLY A 18 4.91 -1.99 -16.81
N ILE A 19 4.30 -2.76 -15.91
CA ILE A 19 4.97 -3.39 -14.79
C ILE A 19 5.24 -4.84 -15.17
N ASP A 20 6.50 -5.26 -15.18
CA ASP A 20 6.85 -6.68 -15.36
C ASP A 20 6.40 -7.51 -14.15
N PHE A 21 6.23 -8.81 -14.35
CA PHE A 21 5.74 -9.71 -13.30
C PHE A 21 6.56 -9.67 -12.00
N ASN A 22 7.89 -9.63 -12.09
CA ASN A 22 8.75 -9.60 -10.91
C ASN A 22 8.62 -8.28 -10.16
N ALA A 23 8.52 -7.16 -10.89
CA ALA A 23 8.26 -5.85 -10.32
C ALA A 23 6.88 -5.79 -9.65
N ALA A 24 5.84 -6.36 -10.26
CA ALA A 24 4.50 -6.43 -9.70
C ALA A 24 4.47 -7.25 -8.40
N VAL A 25 5.13 -8.42 -8.39
CA VAL A 25 5.23 -9.28 -7.20
C VAL A 25 6.02 -8.61 -6.09
N SER A 26 7.12 -7.92 -6.41
CA SER A 26 7.90 -7.15 -5.43
C SER A 26 7.05 -6.06 -4.79
N LEU A 27 6.38 -5.24 -5.60
CA LEU A 27 5.50 -4.18 -5.13
C LEU A 27 4.34 -4.73 -4.28
N TYR A 28 3.75 -5.84 -4.70
CA TYR A 28 2.68 -6.50 -3.96
C TYR A 28 3.15 -6.92 -2.56
N ASN A 29 4.29 -7.58 -2.46
CA ASN A 29 4.83 -8.05 -1.17
C ASN A 29 5.25 -6.88 -0.27
N GLU A 30 5.90 -5.86 -0.83
CA GLU A 30 6.29 -4.63 -0.12
C GLU A 30 5.05 -3.90 0.43
N LEU A 31 4.02 -3.73 -0.40
CA LEU A 31 2.77 -3.06 -0.05
C LEU A 31 2.00 -3.84 1.04
N LYS A 32 1.91 -5.16 0.88
CA LYS A 32 1.24 -6.03 1.85
C LYS A 32 1.92 -5.96 3.21
N GLY A 33 3.25 -6.05 3.26
CA GLY A 33 4.00 -5.92 4.52
C GLY A 33 3.80 -4.55 5.18
N SER A 34 3.76 -3.47 4.39
CA SER A 34 3.48 -2.14 4.92
C SER A 34 2.06 -2.00 5.46
N LEU A 35 1.06 -2.58 4.79
CA LEU A 35 -0.33 -2.56 5.23
C LEU A 35 -0.52 -3.36 6.53
N ASP A 36 0.12 -4.51 6.64
CA ASP A 36 0.04 -5.34 7.85
C ASP A 36 0.65 -4.61 9.06
N ALA A 37 1.76 -3.88 8.87
CA ALA A 37 2.34 -3.03 9.91
C ALA A 37 1.39 -1.87 10.32
N HIS A 38 0.81 -1.15 9.36
CA HIS A 38 -0.14 -0.07 9.68
C HIS A 38 -1.42 -0.57 10.35
N ARG A 39 -1.91 -1.77 10.01
CA ARG A 39 -3.08 -2.37 10.68
C ARG A 39 -2.79 -2.71 12.13
N LEU A 40 -1.57 -3.19 12.42
CA LEU A 40 -1.14 -3.43 13.80
C LEU A 40 -1.08 -2.12 14.58
N GLU A 41 -0.44 -1.08 14.03
CA GLU A 41 -0.37 0.25 14.62
C GLU A 41 -1.76 0.87 14.83
N LEU A 42 -2.70 0.64 13.89
CA LEU A 42 -4.09 1.10 14.02
C LEU A 42 -4.79 0.41 15.19
N SER A 43 -4.58 -0.90 15.35
CA SER A 43 -5.13 -1.64 16.48
C SER A 43 -4.58 -1.15 17.82
N GLU A 44 -3.33 -0.72 17.87
CA GLU A 44 -2.71 -0.15 19.08
C GLU A 44 -3.25 1.26 19.35
N LEU A 45 -3.34 2.12 18.34
CA LEU A 45 -3.89 3.48 18.46
C LEU A 45 -5.37 3.51 18.84
N GLN A 46 -6.15 2.52 18.38
CA GLN A 46 -7.54 2.35 18.80
C GLN A 46 -7.69 2.07 20.29
N GLN A 47 -6.68 1.46 20.92
CA GLN A 47 -6.67 1.21 22.37
C GLN A 47 -6.25 2.44 23.18
N THR A 48 -5.44 3.33 22.60
CA THR A 48 -4.91 4.53 23.27
C THR A 48 -5.79 5.77 23.11
N GLY A 49 -6.66 5.81 22.10
CA GLY A 49 -7.70 6.84 21.95
C GLY A 49 -7.27 8.13 21.25
N ASP A 50 -6.12 8.15 20.58
CA ASP A 50 -5.65 9.31 19.81
C ASP A 50 -6.31 9.38 18.42
N SER A 51 -7.39 10.17 18.32
CA SER A 51 -8.27 10.23 17.14
C SER A 51 -7.64 10.90 15.91
N ALA A 52 -6.68 11.81 16.09
CA ALA A 52 -6.06 12.53 14.97
C ALA A 52 -5.13 11.60 14.19
N GLN A 53 -4.29 10.83 14.89
CA GLN A 53 -3.37 9.85 14.29
C GLN A 53 -4.12 8.69 13.64
N LEU A 54 -5.25 8.30 14.24
CA LEU A 54 -6.14 7.25 13.75
C LEU A 54 -6.70 7.59 12.35
N SER A 55 -7.12 8.84 12.12
CA SER A 55 -7.67 9.28 10.83
C SER A 55 -6.63 9.22 9.70
N HIS A 56 -5.41 9.68 9.96
CA HIS A 56 -4.32 9.66 8.99
C HIS A 56 -3.90 8.22 8.66
N LEU A 57 -3.79 7.36 9.66
CA LEU A 57 -3.41 5.97 9.47
C LEU A 57 -4.47 5.18 8.71
N GLN A 58 -5.76 5.41 8.99
CA GLN A 58 -6.86 4.82 8.23
C GLN A 58 -6.84 5.24 6.76
N GLN A 59 -6.57 6.51 6.46
CA GLN A 59 -6.43 6.98 5.09
C GLN A 59 -5.25 6.28 4.38
N HIS A 60 -4.11 6.16 5.05
CA HIS A 60 -2.96 5.44 4.50
C HIS A 60 -3.21 3.96 4.24
N ILE A 61 -3.97 3.29 5.10
CA ILE A 61 -4.40 1.90 4.88
C ILE A 61 -5.31 1.83 3.66
N LYS A 62 -6.31 2.71 3.57
CA LYS A 62 -7.26 2.75 2.46
C LYS A 62 -6.54 2.95 1.11
N ASP A 63 -5.65 3.93 1.02
CA ASP A 63 -4.89 4.20 -0.21
C ASP A 63 -4.04 2.99 -0.63
N GLY A 64 -3.44 2.30 0.34
CA GLY A 64 -2.67 1.08 0.07
C GLY A 64 -3.56 -0.10 -0.34
N GLU A 65 -4.75 -0.25 0.22
CA GLU A 65 -5.71 -1.28 -0.19
C GLU A 65 -6.23 -1.05 -1.63
N ASP A 66 -6.50 0.20 -1.99
CA ASP A 66 -6.90 0.59 -3.34
C ASP A 66 -5.79 0.25 -4.37
N MET A 67 -4.53 0.49 -3.99
CA MET A 67 -3.36 0.11 -4.79
C MET A 67 -3.18 -1.42 -4.87
N LEU A 68 -3.37 -2.14 -3.77
CA LEU A 68 -3.26 -3.60 -3.73
C LEU A 68 -4.31 -4.25 -4.64
N SER A 69 -5.55 -3.74 -4.61
CA SER A 69 -6.63 -4.16 -5.50
C SER A 69 -6.27 -3.93 -6.96
N SER A 70 -5.61 -2.81 -7.26
CA SER A 70 -5.15 -2.48 -8.61
C SER A 70 -4.07 -3.47 -9.09
N LEU A 71 -3.09 -3.79 -8.24
CA LEU A 71 -2.05 -4.79 -8.52
C LEU A 71 -2.65 -6.19 -8.74
N GLN A 72 -3.63 -6.60 -7.93
CA GLN A 72 -4.31 -7.89 -8.06
C GLN A 72 -5.12 -8.03 -9.35
N LYS A 73 -5.64 -6.91 -9.88
CA LYS A 73 -6.40 -6.88 -11.13
C LYS A 73 -5.53 -6.74 -12.37
N MET A 74 -4.21 -6.53 -12.21
CA MET A 74 -3.30 -6.53 -13.34
C MET A 74 -3.32 -7.91 -14.00
N SER A 75 -3.86 -7.97 -15.20
CA SER A 75 -3.83 -9.15 -16.04
C SER A 75 -2.47 -9.18 -16.75
N LEU A 76 -1.69 -10.24 -16.48
CA LEU A 76 -0.50 -10.56 -17.27
C LEU A 76 -0.94 -10.79 -18.71
N HIS A 77 -0.60 -9.86 -19.60
CA HIS A 77 -0.75 -10.02 -21.05
C HIS A 77 0.59 -10.42 -21.65
#